data_AF-A0A9N9SY94-F1
#
_entry.id   AF-A0A9N9SY94-F1
#
_cell.length_a   1.000
_cell.length_b   1.000
_cell.length_c   1.000
_cell.angle_alpha   90.00
_cell.angle_beta   90.00
_cell.angle_gamma   90.00
#
_symmetry.space_group_name_H-M   'P 1'
#
loop_
_entity.id
_entity.type
_entity.pdbx_description
1 polymer ?
#
loop_
_entity_poly.entity_id
_entity_poly.type
_entity_poly.pdbx_seq_one_letter_code
_entity_poly.pdbx_strand_id
1 'polypeptide(L)'
;MLAAFWLAGVFTVATWIIYPLLEEEPKLPIEIWFPFDLKNTTNFYIAYAFVMIATFTNGIVNMCIDTLLSASMMIGAAQFEILNDSLENIRYFSEEELKSRGKSINYANKDEILPELQEMMDQKLIECIEHHRIIISFLDEYQNMFTYCLLVQFVSSVNIICVGLFELAQIVKLAWSSFAVLRSINN
;
A
#
# COMPACT_ATOMS: atom_id res chain seq x y z
N MET A 1 -3.23 8.84 8.80
CA MET A 1 -2.10 8.29 8.03
C MET A 1 -2.47 8.12 6.55
N LEU A 2 -3.52 7.36 6.23
CA LEU A 2 -3.97 7.17 4.83
C LEU A 2 -4.27 8.48 4.09
N ALA A 3 -5.05 9.39 4.69
CA ALA A 3 -5.34 10.68 4.06
C ALA A 3 -4.09 11.51 3.74
N ALA A 4 -3.06 11.47 4.59
CA ALA A 4 -1.80 12.16 4.35
C ALA A 4 -1.02 11.54 3.18
N PHE A 5 -1.01 10.21 3.08
CA PHE A 5 -0.40 9.49 1.95
C PHE A 5 -1.08 9.85 0.62
N TRP A 6 -2.41 9.87 0.59
CA TRP A 6 -3.18 10.25 -0.60
C TRP A 6 -2.98 11.71 -0.99
N LEU A 7 -2.97 12.64 -0.02
CA LEU A 7 -2.70 14.05 -0.28
C LEU A 7 -1.29 14.28 -0.84
N ALA A 8 -0.28 13.59 -0.30
CA ALA A 8 1.08 13.65 -0.82
C ALA A 8 1.16 13.14 -2.27
N GLY A 9 0.51 12.01 -2.58
CA GLY A 9 0.47 11.47 -3.94
C GLY A 9 -0.20 12.40 -4.95
N VAL A 10 -1.34 12.99 -4.59
CA VAL A 10 -2.02 13.99 -5.44
C VAL A 10 -1.14 15.22 -5.66
N PHE A 11 -0.46 15.69 -4.61
CA PHE A 11 0.45 16.83 -4.70
C PHE A 11 1.64 16.54 -5.63
N THR A 12 2.24 15.35 -5.55
CA THR A 12 3.32 14.93 -6.44
C THR A 12 2.87 14.89 -7.90
N VAL A 13 1.71 14.28 -8.19
CA VAL A 13 1.16 14.20 -9.54
C VAL A 13 0.83 15.59 -10.09
N ALA A 14 0.24 16.46 -9.26
CA ALA A 14 -0.05 17.84 -9.64
C ALA A 14 1.24 18.60 -9.99
N THR A 15 2.30 18.44 -9.20
CA THR A 15 3.60 19.06 -9.47
C THR A 15 4.21 18.57 -10.78
N TRP A 16 4.15 17.26 -11.03
CA TRP A 16 4.60 16.64 -12.30
C TRP A 16 3.84 17.17 -13.52
N ILE A 17 2.54 17.42 -13.39
CA ILE A 17 1.71 17.96 -14.46
C ILE A 17 1.95 19.46 -14.66
N ILE A 18 2.21 20.23 -13.60
CA ILE A 18 2.32 21.69 -13.70
C ILE A 18 3.72 22.14 -14.14
N TYR A 19 4.78 21.46 -13.67
CA TYR A 19 6.17 21.81 -13.96
C TYR A 19 6.48 22.05 -15.46
N PRO A 20 6.15 21.15 -16.39
CA PRO A 20 6.49 21.31 -17.82
C PRO A 20 5.70 22.41 -18.52
N LEU A 21 4.60 22.90 -17.92
CA LEU A 21 3.84 24.05 -18.41
C LEU A 21 4.46 25.39 -18.00
N LEU A 22 5.27 25.40 -16.93
CA LEU A 22 5.93 26.60 -16.40
C LEU A 22 7.26 26.90 -17.11
N GLU A 23 7.77 25.99 -17.95
CA GLU A 23 8.96 26.23 -18.76
C GLU A 23 8.71 27.31 -19.84
N GLU A 24 9.77 28.04 -20.24
CA GLU A 24 9.69 29.09 -21.26
C GLU A 24 9.11 28.58 -22.59
N GLU A 25 9.41 27.34 -22.93
CA GLU A 25 8.77 26.58 -24.00
C GLU A 25 7.99 25.42 -23.38
N PRO A 26 6.64 25.46 -23.36
CA PRO A 26 5.83 24.39 -22.79
C PRO A 26 6.12 23.05 -23.46
N LYS A 27 6.43 22.04 -22.66
CA LYS A 27 6.68 20.67 -23.13
C LYS A 27 5.61 19.71 -22.60
N LEU A 28 5.54 18.52 -23.20
CA LEU A 28 4.70 17.46 -22.67
C LEU A 28 5.32 16.91 -21.37
N PRO A 29 4.51 16.57 -20.34
CA PRO A 29 5.02 15.99 -19.09
C PRO A 29 5.74 14.66 -19.28
N ILE A 30 5.35 13.91 -20.32
CA ILE A 30 5.95 12.66 -20.73
C ILE A 30 6.15 12.75 -22.23
N GLU A 31 7.37 12.46 -22.70
CA GLU A 31 7.67 12.39 -24.12
C GLU A 31 7.02 11.15 -24.72
N ILE A 32 5.93 11.36 -25.47
CA ILE A 32 5.18 10.31 -26.16
C ILE A 32 5.11 10.66 -27.64
N TRP A 33 5.28 9.64 -28.49
CA TRP A 33 5.11 9.80 -29.92
C TRP A 33 3.62 9.86 -30.29
N PHE A 34 3.23 10.90 -31.01
CA PHE A 34 1.88 11.06 -31.55
C PHE A 34 1.90 10.96 -33.08
N PRO A 35 0.87 10.38 -33.72
CA PRO A 35 0.77 10.28 -35.17
C PRO A 35 0.38 11.62 -35.86
N PHE A 36 0.42 12.74 -35.14
CA PHE A 36 0.09 14.08 -35.62
C PHE A 36 1.12 15.10 -35.15
N ASP A 37 1.27 16.20 -35.89
CA ASP A 37 2.23 17.26 -35.55
C ASP A 37 1.79 18.04 -34.30
N LEU A 38 2.68 18.07 -33.30
CA LEU A 38 2.55 18.86 -32.07
C LEU A 38 2.95 20.33 -32.26
N LYS A 39 3.38 20.73 -33.45
CA LYS A 39 3.71 22.12 -33.79
C LYS A 39 2.47 23.03 -33.78
N ASN A 40 1.29 22.47 -34.01
CA ASN A 40 0.03 23.20 -33.93
C ASN A 40 -0.43 23.31 -32.47
N THR A 41 -0.66 24.54 -32.01
CA THR A 41 -1.10 24.87 -30.64
C THR A 41 -2.33 24.06 -30.20
N THR A 42 -3.33 23.87 -31.06
CA THR A 42 -4.54 23.10 -30.71
C THR A 42 -4.24 21.63 -30.47
N ASN A 43 -3.44 21.00 -31.35
CA ASN A 43 -3.08 19.58 -31.22
C ASN A 43 -2.21 19.34 -29.99
N PHE A 44 -1.32 20.29 -29.66
CA PHE A 44 -0.50 20.24 -28.47
C PHE A 44 -1.35 20.17 -27.20
N TYR A 45 -2.33 21.07 -27.02
CA TYR A 45 -3.17 21.08 -25.83
C TYR A 45 -4.06 19.83 -25.71
N ILE A 46 -4.52 19.27 -26.82
CA ILE A 46 -5.26 17.99 -26.82
C ILE A 46 -4.35 16.85 -26.36
N ALA A 47 -3.14 16.74 -26.91
CA ALA A 47 -2.15 15.76 -26.49
C ALA A 47 -1.78 15.93 -25.00
N TYR A 48 -1.61 17.18 -24.56
CA TYR A 48 -1.31 17.50 -23.16
C TYR A 48 -2.43 17.04 -22.22
N ALA A 49 -3.69 17.33 -22.55
CA ALA A 49 -4.84 16.89 -21.76
C ALA A 49 -4.94 15.36 -21.67
N PHE A 50 -4.65 14.66 -22.77
CA PHE A 50 -4.60 13.20 -22.79
C PHE A 50 -3.52 12.65 -21.85
N VAL A 51 -2.28 13.18 -21.96
CA VAL A 51 -1.16 12.76 -21.10
C VAL A 51 -1.42 13.08 -19.63
N MET A 52 -2.06 14.22 -19.34
CA MET A 52 -2.48 14.60 -17.99
C MET A 52 -3.44 13.56 -17.39
N ILE A 53 -4.50 13.21 -18.11
CA ILE A 53 -5.49 12.22 -17.66
C ILE A 53 -4.81 10.86 -17.46
N ALA A 54 -4.01 10.41 -18.42
CA ALA A 54 -3.30 9.14 -18.34
C ALA A 54 -2.38 9.06 -17.11
N THR A 55 -1.58 10.11 -16.88
CA THR A 55 -0.66 10.19 -15.74
C THR A 55 -1.42 10.22 -14.41
N PHE A 56 -2.54 10.96 -14.36
CA PHE A 56 -3.38 11.02 -13.17
C PHE A 56 -4.02 9.67 -12.83
N THR A 57 -4.61 8.98 -13.83
CA THR A 57 -5.16 7.64 -13.65
C THR A 57 -4.08 6.65 -13.22
N ASN A 58 -2.89 6.71 -13.82
CA ASN A 58 -1.76 5.86 -13.42
C ASN A 58 -1.36 6.08 -11.96
N GLY A 59 -1.26 7.35 -11.53
CA GLY A 59 -0.96 7.71 -10.14
C GLY A 59 -2.02 7.18 -9.17
N ILE A 60 -3.30 7.30 -9.50
CA ILE A 60 -4.40 6.74 -8.69
C ILE A 60 -4.32 5.23 -8.59
N VAL A 61 -4.15 4.54 -9.71
CA VAL A 61 -4.08 3.06 -9.74
C VAL A 61 -2.90 2.58 -8.88
N ASN A 62 -1.74 3.21 -8.97
CA ASN A 62 -0.59 2.86 -8.14
C ASN A 62 -0.89 3.05 -6.64
N MET A 63 -1.46 4.20 -6.24
CA MET A 63 -1.85 4.45 -4.85
C MET A 63 -2.90 3.46 -4.33
N CYS A 64 -3.86 3.07 -5.19
CA CYS A 64 -4.87 2.05 -4.86
C CYS A 64 -4.23 0.69 -4.59
N ILE A 65 -3.27 0.27 -5.43
CA ILE A 65 -2.57 -1.01 -5.28
C ILE A 65 -1.81 -1.05 -3.94
N ASP A 66 -1.03 -0.01 -3.62
CA ASP A 66 -0.29 0.07 -2.36
C ASP A 66 -1.23 0.06 -1.13
N THR A 67 -2.36 0.78 -1.25
CA THR A 67 -3.38 0.81 -0.19
C THR A 67 -4.05 -0.56 -0.01
N LEU A 68 -4.43 -1.22 -1.10
CA LEU A 68 -5.08 -2.52 -1.07
C LEU A 68 -4.15 -3.58 -0.46
N LEU A 69 -2.89 -3.60 -0.92
CA LEU A 69 -1.85 -4.50 -0.42
C LEU A 69 -1.68 -4.38 1.10
N SER A 70 -1.52 -3.14 1.60
CA SER A 70 -1.33 -2.89 3.04
C SER A 70 -2.60 -3.16 3.86
N ALA A 71 -3.78 -2.81 3.33
CA ALA A 71 -5.05 -3.08 3.99
C ALA A 71 -5.30 -4.59 4.15
N SER A 72 -5.04 -5.39 3.11
CA SER A 72 -5.20 -6.84 3.18
C SER A 72 -4.23 -7.49 4.18
N MET A 73 -2.97 -7.05 4.24
CA MET A 73 -2.02 -7.51 5.26
C MET A 73 -2.49 -7.16 6.68
N MET A 74 -2.98 -5.93 6.86
CA MET A 74 -3.51 -5.46 8.14
C MET A 74 -4.74 -6.28 8.58
N ILE A 75 -5.64 -6.60 7.65
CA ILE A 75 -6.78 -7.49 7.94
C ILE A 75 -6.27 -8.87 8.35
N GLY A 76 -5.31 -9.46 7.64
CA GLY A 76 -4.72 -10.75 8.02
C GLY A 76 -4.11 -10.72 9.43
N ALA A 77 -3.35 -9.67 9.76
CA ALA A 77 -2.77 -9.48 11.08
C ALA A 77 -3.85 -9.33 12.18
N ALA A 78 -4.87 -8.51 11.93
CA ALA A 78 -5.97 -8.33 12.87
C ALA A 78 -6.75 -9.63 13.12
N GLN A 79 -6.97 -10.45 12.09
CA GLN A 79 -7.63 -11.74 12.24
C GLN A 79 -6.81 -12.72 13.09
N PHE A 80 -5.48 -12.71 12.96
CA PHE A 80 -4.62 -13.49 13.86
C PHE A 80 -4.65 -12.96 15.29
N GLU A 81 -4.73 -11.65 15.50
CA GLU A 81 -4.84 -11.05 16.83
C GLU A 81 -6.16 -11.46 17.50
N ILE A 82 -7.28 -11.40 16.77
CA ILE A 82 -8.59 -11.88 17.25
C ILE A 82 -8.55 -13.37 17.60
N LEU A 83 -7.91 -14.18 16.75
CA LEU A 83 -7.75 -15.61 17.01
C LEU A 83 -6.91 -15.85 18.28
N ASN A 84 -5.82 -15.12 18.45
CA ASN A 84 -4.96 -15.25 19.62
C ASN A 84 -5.69 -14.85 20.91
N ASP A 85 -6.43 -13.74 20.88
CA ASP A 85 -7.28 -13.31 22.01
C ASP A 85 -8.36 -14.34 22.33
N SER A 86 -8.99 -14.92 21.30
CA SER A 86 -10.01 -15.98 21.45
C SER A 86 -9.44 -17.25 22.09
N LEU A 87 -8.21 -17.62 21.75
CA LEU A 87 -7.51 -18.77 22.33
C LEU A 87 -7.07 -18.51 23.77
N GLU A 88 -6.53 -17.33 24.07
CA GLU A 88 -6.08 -16.96 25.42
C GLU A 88 -7.28 -16.86 26.39
N ASN A 89 -8.41 -16.33 25.90
CA ASN A 89 -9.61 -16.09 26.70
C ASN A 89 -10.70 -17.15 26.48
N ILE A 90 -10.36 -18.34 25.96
CA ILE A 90 -11.32 -19.39 25.59
C ILE A 90 -12.25 -19.78 26.74
N ARG A 91 -11.70 -19.86 27.96
CA ARG A 91 -12.46 -20.18 29.16
C ARG A 91 -13.46 -19.07 29.47
N TYR A 92 -13.01 -17.81 29.46
CA TYR A 92 -13.87 -16.66 29.72
C TYR A 92 -15.07 -16.60 28.74
N PHE A 93 -14.81 -16.75 27.43
CA PHE A 93 -15.87 -16.77 26.42
C PHE A 93 -16.83 -17.96 26.59
N SER A 94 -16.32 -19.12 27.00
CA SER A 94 -17.15 -20.30 27.29
C SER A 94 -18.07 -20.06 28.50
N GLU A 95 -17.57 -19.40 29.54
CA GLU A 95 -18.36 -19.04 30.73
C GLU A 95 -19.44 -18.00 30.38
N GLU A 96 -19.12 -17.02 29.54
CA GLU A 96 -20.04 -15.98 29.10
C GLU A 96 -21.19 -16.55 28.25
N GLU A 97 -20.87 -17.45 27.31
CA GLU A 97 -21.84 -18.13 26.45
C GLU A 97 -22.78 -19.07 27.24
N LEU A 98 -22.27 -19.71 28.30
CA LEU A 98 -23.13 -20.52 29.18
C LEU A 98 -24.09 -19.65 29.99
N LYS A 99 -23.61 -18.51 30.50
CA LYS A 99 -24.47 -17.53 31.20
C LYS A 99 -25.53 -16.96 30.27
N SER A 100 -25.18 -16.65 29.02
CA SER A 100 -26.13 -16.14 28.01
C SER A 100 -27.23 -17.16 27.68
N ARG A 101 -26.91 -18.45 27.73
CA ARG A 101 -27.87 -19.57 27.59
C ARG A 101 -28.72 -19.83 28.84
N GLY A 102 -28.62 -19.00 29.88
CA GLY A 102 -29.38 -19.12 31.11
C GLY A 102 -28.89 -20.23 32.04
N LYS A 103 -27.71 -20.83 31.76
CA LYS A 103 -27.09 -21.80 32.66
C LYS A 103 -26.30 -21.04 33.73
N SER A 104 -26.69 -21.19 34.99
CA SER A 104 -25.94 -20.64 36.12
C SER A 104 -24.79 -21.57 36.47
N ILE A 105 -23.56 -21.14 36.16
CA ILE A 105 -22.39 -21.88 36.62
C ILE A 105 -22.09 -21.46 38.06
N ASN A 106 -22.45 -22.33 39.01
CA ASN A 106 -22.06 -22.18 40.41
C ASN A 106 -20.74 -22.91 40.63
N TYR A 107 -19.65 -22.15 40.63
CA TYR A 107 -18.33 -22.67 40.97
C TYR A 107 -18.18 -22.75 42.48
N ALA A 108 -17.98 -23.96 43.03
CA ALA A 108 -17.52 -24.12 44.40
C ALA A 108 -16.03 -23.73 44.52
N ASN A 109 -15.27 -23.95 43.44
CA ASN A 109 -13.88 -23.52 43.29
C ASN A 109 -13.61 -23.05 41.85
N LYS A 110 -12.78 -22.01 41.69
CA LYS A 110 -12.48 -21.42 40.36
C LYS A 110 -11.72 -22.38 39.44
N ASP A 111 -11.12 -23.44 39.96
CA ASP A 111 -10.38 -24.43 39.18
C ASP A 111 -11.21 -25.67 38.84
N GLU A 112 -12.48 -25.71 39.28
CA GLU A 112 -13.38 -26.82 38.98
C GLU A 112 -13.91 -26.71 37.54
N ILE A 113 -13.50 -27.65 36.71
CA ILE A 113 -13.96 -27.76 35.32
C ILE A 113 -15.24 -28.61 35.33
N LEU A 114 -16.39 -27.95 35.16
CA LEU A 114 -17.66 -28.65 34.98
C LEU A 114 -17.70 -29.30 33.58
N PRO A 115 -18.37 -30.45 33.41
CA PRO A 115 -18.47 -31.12 32.12
C PRO A 115 -19.12 -30.22 31.05
N GLU A 116 -20.08 -29.37 31.42
CA GLU A 116 -20.71 -28.41 30.50
C GLU A 116 -19.75 -27.29 30.08
N LEU A 117 -18.84 -26.85 30.97
CA LEU A 117 -17.83 -25.85 30.64
C LEU A 117 -16.77 -26.44 29.71
N GLN A 118 -16.32 -27.67 29.97
CA GLN A 118 -15.39 -28.39 29.11
C GLN A 118 -15.95 -28.56 27.70
N GLU A 119 -17.22 -28.98 27.57
CA GLU A 119 -17.86 -29.16 26.27
C GLU A 119 -17.90 -27.84 25.47
N MET A 120 -18.19 -26.73 26.14
CA MET A 120 -18.19 -25.41 25.50
C MET A 120 -16.79 -24.94 25.12
N MET A 121 -15.80 -25.19 25.96
CA MET A 121 -14.39 -24.88 25.65
C MET A 121 -13.90 -25.69 24.45
N ASP A 122 -14.27 -26.97 24.36
CA ASP A 122 -13.93 -27.83 23.22
C ASP A 122 -14.60 -27.32 21.93
N GLN A 123 -15.86 -26.89 22.00
CA GLN A 123 -16.56 -26.26 20.86
C GLN A 123 -15.84 -24.98 20.41
N LYS A 124 -15.48 -24.09 21.35
CA LYS A 124 -14.76 -22.85 21.03
C LYS A 124 -13.37 -23.10 20.45
N LEU A 125 -12.71 -24.18 20.89
CA LEU A 125 -11.41 -24.57 20.35
C LEU A 125 -11.53 -25.01 18.90
N ILE A 126 -12.58 -25.78 18.57
CA ILE A 126 -12.88 -26.18 17.19
C ILE A 126 -13.14 -24.94 16.32
N GLU A 127 -13.94 -23.97 16.81
CA GLU A 127 -14.17 -22.70 16.11
C GLU A 127 -12.86 -21.94 15.84
N CYS A 128 -11.95 -21.88 16.83
CA CYS A 128 -10.64 -21.25 16.66
C CYS A 128 -9.77 -21.97 15.62
N ILE A 129 -9.80 -23.30 15.59
CA ILE A 129 -9.07 -24.10 14.59
C ILE A 129 -9.63 -23.85 13.18
N GLU A 130 -10.95 -23.76 13.04
CA GLU A 130 -11.60 -23.46 11.77
C GLU A 130 -11.28 -22.04 11.30
N HIS A 131 -11.36 -21.05 12.20
CA HIS A 131 -10.96 -19.67 11.91
C HIS A 131 -9.50 -19.57 11.48
N HIS A 132 -8.59 -20.27 12.17
CA HIS A 132 -7.18 -20.35 11.78
C HIS A 132 -7.00 -20.88 10.35
N ARG A 133 -7.72 -21.94 9.98
CA ARG A 133 -7.67 -22.49 8.61
C ARG A 133 -8.15 -21.48 7.57
N ILE A 134 -9.21 -20.73 7.87
CA ILE A 134 -9.71 -19.67 6.99
C ILE A 134 -8.67 -18.57 6.82
N ILE A 135 -8.00 -18.15 7.90
CA ILE A 135 -6.93 -17.13 7.83
C ILE A 135 -5.79 -17.62 6.94
N ILE A 136 -5.34 -18.87 7.10
CA ILE A 136 -4.28 -19.44 6.25
C ILE A 136 -4.71 -19.48 4.78
N SER A 137 -5.95 -19.87 4.48
CA SER A 137 -6.50 -19.84 3.11
C SER A 137 -6.50 -18.43 2.52
N PHE A 138 -6.91 -17.43 3.31
CA PHE A 138 -6.88 -16.03 2.90
C PHE A 138 -5.46 -15.55 2.59
N LEU A 139 -4.47 -15.94 3.41
CA LEU A 139 -3.07 -15.56 3.20
C LEU A 139 -2.45 -16.23 1.98
N ASP A 140 -2.84 -17.47 1.68
CA ASP A 140 -2.41 -18.17 0.46
C ASP A 140 -2.94 -17.48 -0.80
N GLU A 141 -4.23 -17.11 -0.80
CA GLU A 141 -4.83 -16.31 -1.88
C GLU A 141 -4.17 -14.94 -2.01
N TYR A 142 -3.94 -14.25 -0.89
CA TYR A 142 -3.23 -12.98 -0.84
C TYR A 142 -1.83 -13.11 -1.45
N GLN A 143 -1.07 -14.12 -1.02
CA GLN A 143 0.28 -14.34 -1.51
C GLN A 143 0.27 -14.63 -3.02
N ASN A 144 -0.62 -15.49 -3.48
CA ASN A 144 -0.72 -15.81 -4.90
C ASN A 144 -1.07 -14.59 -5.76
N MET A 145 -2.00 -13.74 -5.29
CA MET A 145 -2.40 -12.54 -6.03
C MET A 145 -1.32 -11.45 -6.02
N PHE A 146 -0.68 -11.20 -4.88
CA PHE A 146 0.20 -10.03 -4.71
C PHE A 146 1.69 -10.33 -4.88
N THR A 147 2.15 -11.58 -4.88
CA THR A 147 3.59 -11.89 -5.03
C THR A 147 4.17 -11.30 -6.32
N TYR A 148 3.48 -11.49 -7.44
CA TYR A 148 3.94 -10.94 -8.71
C TYR A 148 3.87 -9.40 -8.74
N CYS A 149 2.83 -8.82 -8.15
CA CYS A 149 2.68 -7.37 -8.05
C CYS A 149 3.81 -6.74 -7.23
N LEU A 150 4.13 -7.32 -6.08
CA LEU A 150 5.24 -6.91 -5.22
C LEU A 150 6.60 -7.02 -5.92
N LEU A 151 6.82 -8.10 -6.66
CA LEU A 151 8.07 -8.30 -7.41
C LEU A 151 8.25 -7.22 -8.48
N VAL A 152 7.19 -6.95 -9.26
CA VAL A 152 7.22 -5.90 -10.28
C VAL A 152 7.44 -4.53 -9.65
N GLN A 153 6.79 -4.23 -8.52
CA GLN A 153 6.96 -2.97 -7.81
C GLN A 153 8.39 -2.79 -7.29
N PHE A 154 8.98 -3.85 -6.73
CA PHE A 154 10.36 -3.84 -6.26
C PHE A 154 11.34 -3.59 -7.40
N VAL A 155 11.24 -4.37 -8.49
CA VAL A 155 12.11 -4.20 -9.67
C VAL A 155 11.94 -2.82 -10.28
N SER A 156 10.71 -2.33 -10.41
CA SER A 156 10.42 -1.00 -10.94
C SER A 156 11.03 0.10 -10.08
N SER A 157 10.89 -0.01 -8.75
CA SER A 157 11.47 0.94 -7.80
C SER A 157 12.99 0.97 -7.86
N VAL A 158 13.64 -0.20 -7.96
CA VAL A 158 15.10 -0.27 -8.13
C VAL A 158 15.53 0.43 -9.41
N ASN A 159 14.85 0.18 -10.53
CA ASN A 159 15.15 0.85 -11.80
C ASN A 159 14.99 2.37 -11.70
N ILE A 160 13.88 2.85 -11.12
CA ILE A 160 13.62 4.28 -10.91
C ILE A 160 14.72 4.92 -10.06
N ILE A 161 15.10 4.28 -8.96
CA ILE A 161 16.17 4.77 -8.08
C ILE A 161 17.51 4.79 -8.82
N CYS A 162 17.84 3.74 -9.57
CA CYS A 162 19.08 3.68 -10.33
C CYS A 162 19.19 4.78 -11.40
N VAL A 163 18.12 5.00 -12.18
CA VAL A 163 18.07 6.05 -13.19
C VAL A 163 18.13 7.43 -12.54
N GLY A 164 17.36 7.66 -11.47
CA GLY A 164 17.39 8.93 -10.74
C GLY A 164 18.76 9.26 -10.14
N LEU A 165 19.44 8.26 -9.57
CA LEU A 165 20.82 8.44 -9.07
C LEU A 165 21.81 8.77 -10.19
N PHE A 166 21.64 8.14 -11.36
CA PHE A 166 22.47 8.41 -12.52
C PHE A 166 22.27 9.83 -13.06
N GLU A 167 21.03 10.29 -13.20
CA GLU A 167 20.71 11.67 -13.61
C GLU A 167 21.25 12.70 -12.61
N LEU A 168 21.06 12.47 -11.30
CA LEU A 168 21.61 13.33 -10.26
C LEU A 168 23.13 13.41 -10.34
N ALA A 169 23.83 12.30 -10.59
CA ALA A 169 25.28 12.30 -10.74
C ALA A 169 25.75 13.14 -11.94
N GLN A 170 25.00 13.12 -13.07
CA GLN A 170 25.30 13.97 -14.22
C GLN A 170 25.10 15.45 -13.93
N ILE A 171 23.99 15.81 -13.28
CA ILE A 171 23.68 17.20 -12.90
C ILE A 171 24.75 17.75 -11.95
N VAL A 172 25.14 16.97 -10.95
CA VAL A 172 26.21 17.35 -10.00
C VAL A 172 27.54 17.56 -10.71
N LYS A 173 27.90 16.70 -11.67
CA LYS A 173 29.12 16.84 -12.46
C LYS A 173 29.12 18.13 -13.29
N LEU A 174 28.01 18.45 -13.94
CA LEU A 174 27.85 19.68 -14.70
C LEU A 174 27.94 20.91 -13.80
N ALA A 175 27.25 20.91 -12.67
CA ALA A 175 27.31 21.99 -11.68
C ALA A 175 28.74 22.24 -11.18
N TRP A 176 29.49 21.17 -10.88
CA TRP A 176 30.90 21.26 -10.49
C TRP A 176 31.77 21.87 -11.60
N SER A 177 31.56 21.48 -12.85
CA SER A 177 32.31 22.04 -13.97
C SER A 177 32.05 23.54 -14.17
N SER A 178 30.79 23.97 -14.08
CA SER A 178 30.42 25.39 -14.14
C SER A 178 31.01 26.20 -12.97
N PHE A 179 30.98 25.64 -11.76
CA PHE A 179 31.59 26.28 -10.59
C PHE A 179 33.11 26.40 -10.71
N ALA A 180 33.79 25.38 -11.23
CA ALA A 180 35.23 25.43 -11.48
C ALA A 180 35.60 26.49 -12.53
N VAL A 181 34.80 26.63 -13.60
CA VAL A 181 34.99 27.68 -14.61
C VAL A 181 34.78 29.07 -14.01
N LEU A 182 33.72 29.30 -13.25
CA LEU A 182 33.47 30.59 -12.58
C LEU A 182 34.61 30.96 -11.61
N ARG A 183 35.15 29.98 -10.88
CA ARG A 183 36.31 30.18 -9.99
C ARG A 183 37.58 30.54 -10.76
N SER A 184 37.76 30.01 -11.98
CA SER A 184 38.89 30.35 -12.84
C SER A 184 38.80 31.73 -13.48
N ILE A 185 37.59 32.30 -13.62
CA ILE A 185 37.39 33.64 -14.19
C ILE A 185 37.55 34.72 -13.11
N ASN A 186 37.25 34.41 -11.86
CA ASN A 186 37.28 35.35 -10.73
C ASN A 186 38.65 35.43 -10.00
N ASN A 187 39.70 34.81 -10.56
CA ASN A 187 41.04 34.70 -9.97
C ASN A 187 42.09 35.08 -11.02
#